data_AF-A0A078I207-F1
#
_entry.id   AF-A0A078I207-F1
#
_cell.length_a   1.000
_cell.length_b   1.000
_cell.length_c   1.000
_cell.angle_alpha   90.00
_cell.angle_beta   90.00
_cell.angle_gamma   90.00
#
_symmetry.space_group_name_H-M   'P 1'
#
loop_
_entity.id
_entity.type
_entity.pdbx_description
1 polymer ?
#
loop_
_entity_poly.entity_id
_entity_poly.type
_entity_poly.pdbx_seq_one_letter_code
_entity_poly.pdbx_strand_id
1 'polypeptide(L)' 'MGSVGFDPVPLGSSAFKQASMLLSVFAGGDGYRVEENDGCLMLGWQTRPLIATSAWKLAGA' A
#
# COMPACT_ATOMS: atom_id res chain seq x y z
N MET A 1 2.49 14.50 -5.43
CA MET A 1 1.57 14.33 -6.57
C MET A 1 0.48 15.39 -6.61
N GLY A 2 -0.09 15.82 -5.47
CA GLY A 2 -1.04 16.95 -5.44
C GLY A 2 -0.52 18.24 -6.09
N SER A 3 0.76 18.58 -5.92
CA SER A 3 1.38 19.75 -6.55
C SER A 3 1.51 19.68 -8.08
N VAL A 4 1.29 18.50 -8.69
CA VAL A 4 1.38 18.27 -10.13
C VAL A 4 0.04 17.83 -10.73
N GLY A 5 -1.08 18.14 -10.06
CA GLY A 5 -2.43 17.97 -10.60
C GLY A 5 -3.05 16.58 -10.42
N PHE A 6 -2.67 15.84 -9.38
CA PHE A 6 -3.23 14.53 -9.08
C PHE A 6 -3.84 14.45 -7.67
N ASP A 7 -5.07 13.94 -7.58
CA ASP A 7 -5.75 13.66 -6.31
C ASP A 7 -5.44 12.23 -5.84
N PRO A 8 -5.17 12.02 -4.54
CA PRO A 8 -4.96 10.69 -3.99
C PRO A 8 -6.25 9.87 -4.06
N VAL A 9 -6.12 8.58 -4.39
CA VAL A 9 -7.21 7.61 -4.36
C VAL A 9 -6.85 6.52 -3.34
N PRO A 10 -7.60 6.37 -2.24
CA PRO A 10 -7.34 5.30 -1.27
C PRO A 10 -7.43 3.92 -1.94
N LEU A 11 -6.41 3.09 -1.76
CA LEU A 11 -6.39 1.72 -2.27
C LEU A 11 -7.49 0.84 -1.64
N GLY A 12 -7.93 1.23 -0.43
CA GLY A 12 -9.04 0.62 0.28
C GLY A 12 -8.73 -0.73 0.90
N SER A 13 -9.63 -1.16 1.79
CA SER A 13 -9.44 -2.37 2.61
C SER A 13 -9.28 -3.67 1.79
N SER A 14 -9.81 -3.72 0.56
CA SER A 14 -9.67 -4.89 -0.32
C SER A 14 -8.23 -5.11 -0.76
N ALA A 15 -7.52 -4.05 -1.14
CA ALA A 15 -6.12 -4.12 -1.56
C ALA A 15 -5.22 -4.56 -0.39
N PHE A 16 -5.45 -4.02 0.81
CA PHE A 16 -4.75 -4.45 2.03
C PHE A 16 -4.94 -5.95 2.30
N LYS A 17 -6.20 -6.44 2.23
CA LYS A 17 -6.52 -7.86 2.47
C LYS A 17 -5.87 -8.76 1.43
N GLN A 18 -5.89 -8.39 0.16
CA GLN A 18 -5.25 -9.16 -0.91
C GLN A 18 -3.74 -9.23 -0.73
N ALA A 19 -3.08 -8.11 -0.42
CA ALA A 19 -1.65 -8.08 -0.18
C ALA A 19 -1.27 -8.88 1.09
N SER A 20 -2.06 -8.78 2.15
CA SER A 20 -1.89 -9.58 3.37
C SER A 20 -2.05 -11.08 3.11
N MET A 21 -3.04 -11.46 2.30
CA MET A 21 -3.23 -12.85 1.88
C MET A 21 -2.03 -13.36 1.08
N LEU A 22 -1.52 -12.57 0.13
CA LEU A 22 -0.33 -12.93 -0.64
C LEU A 22 0.87 -13.18 0.28
N LEU A 23 1.12 -12.31 1.26
CA LEU A 23 2.17 -12.54 2.24
C LEU A 23 1.93 -13.79 3.07
N SER A 24 0.68 -14.08 3.47
CA SER A 24 0.39 -15.30 4.23
C SER A 24 0.70 -16.59 3.46
N VAL A 25 0.58 -16.57 2.12
CA VAL A 25 0.85 -17.73 1.26
C VAL A 25 2.33 -17.92 0.96
N PHE A 26 3.07 -16.82 0.73
CA PHE A 26 4.44 -16.87 0.22
C PHE A 26 5.53 -16.44 1.22
N ALA A 27 5.16 -15.82 2.33
CA ALA A 27 6.08 -15.09 3.22
C ALA A 27 5.63 -15.07 4.71
N GLY A 28 4.67 -15.92 5.08
CA GLY A 28 4.02 -15.95 6.40
C GLY A 28 4.92 -16.52 7.49
N GLY A 29 5.96 -15.79 7.87
CA GLY A 29 6.95 -16.23 8.85
C GLY A 29 8.29 -15.52 8.72
N ASP A 30 8.53 -14.92 7.56
CA ASP A 30 9.82 -14.31 7.27
C ASP A 30 9.93 -12.89 7.85
N GLY A 31 8.81 -12.28 8.24
CA GLY A 31 8.78 -10.93 8.85
C GLY A 31 8.39 -9.82 7.88
N TYR A 32 7.93 -10.18 6.68
CA TYR A 32 7.22 -9.25 5.80
C TYR A 32 5.87 -8.86 6.41
N ARG A 33 5.52 -7.57 6.28
CA ARG A 33 4.25 -7.02 6.75
C ARG A 33 3.73 -5.98 5.76
N VAL A 34 2.42 -5.93 5.58
CA VAL A 34 1.73 -4.83 4.90
C VAL A 34 1.12 -3.92 5.94
N GLU A 35 1.26 -2.61 5.74
CA GLU A 35 0.61 -1.58 6.56
C GLU A 35 -0.16 -0.61 5.66
N GLU A 36 -1.28 -0.11 6.15
CA GLU A 36 -2.01 0.98 5.52
C GLU A 36 -1.59 2.30 6.17
N ASN A 37 -1.23 3.28 5.36
CA ASN A 37 -0.82 4.61 5.80
C ASN A 37 -1.42 5.65 4.86
N ASP A 38 -2.33 6.49 5.37
CA ASP A 38 -3.01 7.56 4.62
C ASP A 38 -3.60 7.09 3.27
N GLY A 39 -4.24 5.91 3.26
CA GLY A 39 -4.85 5.31 2.05
C GLY A 39 -3.86 4.66 1.07
N CYS A 40 -2.56 4.69 1.39
CA CYS A 40 -1.50 3.99 0.68
C CYS A 40 -1.16 2.67 1.38
N LEU A 41 -0.51 1.75 0.66
CA LEU A 41 -0.01 0.50 1.21
C LEU A 41 1.50 0.51 1.28
N MET A 42 2.06 0.05 2.40
CA MET A 42 3.49 -0.09 2.59
C MET A 42 3.84 -1.53 2.88
N LEU A 43 4.71 -2.12 2.07
CA LEU A 43 5.36 -3.38 2.35
C LEU A 43 6.66 -3.10 3.11
N GLY A 44 6.78 -3.69 4.29
CA GLY A 44 7.99 -3.66 5.10
C GLY A 44 8.51 -5.05 5.42
N TRP A 45 9.74 -5.10 5.90
CA TRP A 45 10.34 -6.27 6.53
C TRP A 45 10.82 -5.89 7.91
N GLN A 46 10.31 -6.57 8.95
CA GLN A 46 10.51 -6.19 10.35
C GLN A 46 10.11 -4.72 10.56
N THR A 47 11.07 -3.85 10.89
CA THR A 47 10.87 -2.41 11.09
C THR A 47 11.34 -1.57 9.91
N ARG A 48 11.75 -2.19 8.79
CA ARG A 48 12.31 -1.50 7.62
C ARG A 48 11.26 -1.40 6.50
N PRO A 49 10.86 -0.19 6.09
CA PRO A 49 9.99 -0.01 4.93
C PRO A 49 10.75 -0.36 3.65
N LEU A 50 10.09 -1.05 2.71
CA LEU A 50 10.70 -1.51 1.46
C LEU A 50 10.01 -0.91 0.24
N ILE A 51 8.68 -1.04 0.14
CA ILE A 51 7.91 -0.57 -1.01
C ILE A 51 6.70 0.22 -0.51
N ALA A 52 6.46 1.39 -1.09
CA ALA A 52 5.24 2.16 -0.89
C ALA A 52 4.43 2.18 -2.20
N THR A 53 3.15 1.86 -2.09
CA THR A 53 2.19 1.81 -3.20
C THR A 53 1.08 2.81 -2.93
N SER A 54 0.81 3.68 -3.89
CA SER A 54 -0.22 4.71 -3.83
C SER A 54 -0.97 4.77 -5.15
N ALA A 55 -2.23 5.16 -5.11
CA ALA A 55 -3.04 5.37 -6.31
C ALA A 55 -3.48 6.83 -6.40
N TRP A 56 -3.59 7.31 -7.63
CA TRP A 56 -3.85 8.71 -7.93
C TRP A 56 -4.74 8.82 -9.16
N LYS A 57 -5.56 9.87 -9.21
CA LYS A 57 -6.34 10.25 -10.39
C LYS A 57 -6.02 11.69 -10.78
N LEU A 58 -6.34 12.08 -12.01
CA LEU A 58 -6.26 13.49 -12.41
C LEU A 58 -7.19 14.33 -11.54
N ALA A 59 -6.68 15.46 -11.04
CA ALA A 59 -7.47 16.40 -10.27
C ALA A 59 -8.55 17.04 -11.17
N GLY A 60 -9.78 17.12 -10.66
CA GLY A 60 -10.91 17.72 -11.37
C GLY A 60 -11.58 16.86 -12.45
N ALA A 61 -11.24 15.56 -12.53
CA ALA A 61 -11.98 14.56 -13.29
C ALA A 61 -13.13 13.93 -12.48
#